data_AF-A0A4V6NA88-F1
#
_entry.id   AF-A0A4V6NA88-F1
#
_cell.length_a   1.000
_cell.length_b   1.000
_cell.length_c   1.000
_cell.angle_alpha   90.00
_cell.angle_beta   90.00
_cell.angle_gamma   90.00
#
_symmetry.space_group_name_H-M   'P 1'
#
loop_
_entity.id
_entity.type
_entity.pdbx_description
1 polymer ?
#
loop_
_entity_poly.entity_id
_entity_poly.type
_entity_poly.pdbx_seq_one_letter_code
_entity_poly.pdbx_strand_id
1 'polypeptide(L)'
;MYRAHPEKRHEPIQTKTTLDQMVPQDHLVRKIDRHIDFSIVHRLCAPLYSNTGQPGIDPEIIIKIILLGPLFNIRSVRQTVKEVQTNLAYRWFLGLGIDEKVPDHSTISQAYRRRFKGKDVFQQIFEDILGQAEAHGFVSGRILITDSTHIRANANKKKFDKVEVERVVNAIEGELLDRVNEERSDRGKKR
;
A
#
# COMPACT_ATOMS: atom_id res chain seq x y z
N MET A 1 0.76 -28.60 35.96
CA MET A 1 -0.59 -28.25 36.47
C MET A 1 -1.14 -27.10 35.63
N TYR A 2 -2.25 -27.31 34.92
CA TYR A 2 -2.94 -26.23 34.20
C TYR A 2 -3.62 -25.31 35.22
N ARG A 3 -3.27 -24.01 35.22
CA ARG A 3 -3.97 -23.01 36.04
C ARG A 3 -5.24 -22.63 35.28
N ALA A 4 -6.40 -23.08 35.76
CA ALA A 4 -7.69 -22.69 35.22
C ALA A 4 -7.75 -21.16 35.18
N HIS A 5 -7.83 -20.59 33.98
CA HIS A 5 -8.04 -19.15 33.84
C HIS A 5 -9.50 -18.90 34.21
N PRO A 6 -9.78 -17.98 35.15
CA PRO A 6 -11.17 -17.63 35.47
C PRO A 6 -11.87 -17.19 34.18
N GLU A 7 -13.13 -17.58 34.01
CA GLU A 7 -13.98 -17.29 32.84
C GLU A 7 -14.26 -15.79 32.69
N LYS A 8 -13.23 -14.98 32.44
CA LYS A 8 -13.37 -13.57 32.06
C LYS A 8 -13.55 -13.50 30.55
N ARG A 9 -14.61 -14.13 30.05
CA ARG A 9 -15.02 -13.94 28.65
C ARG A 9 -15.88 -12.69 28.61
N HIS A 10 -15.40 -11.66 27.92
CA HIS A 10 -16.14 -10.43 27.56
C HIS A 10 -16.28 -9.31 28.60
N GLU A 11 -15.67 -9.40 29.78
CA GLU A 11 -15.55 -8.22 30.65
C GLU A 11 -14.58 -7.19 30.03
N PRO A 12 -14.95 -5.90 29.97
CA PRO A 12 -14.06 -4.87 29.45
C PRO A 12 -12.80 -4.76 30.32
N ILE A 13 -11.66 -5.13 29.74
CA ILE A 13 -10.35 -5.01 30.39
C ILE A 13 -9.93 -3.53 30.32
N GLN A 14 -9.85 -2.86 31.47
CA GLN A 14 -9.33 -1.50 31.55
C GLN A 14 -7.83 -1.51 31.84
N THR A 15 -7.02 -0.98 30.93
CA THR A 15 -5.56 -0.88 31.08
C THR A 15 -5.08 0.55 30.80
N LYS A 16 -4.17 1.06 31.65
CA LYS A 16 -3.44 2.32 31.41
C LYS A 16 -2.19 2.02 30.60
N THR A 17 -2.35 1.69 29.32
CA THR A 17 -1.25 1.34 28.41
C THR A 17 -1.33 2.24 27.18
N THR A 18 -0.17 2.68 26.68
CA THR A 18 -0.12 3.49 25.45
C THR A 18 -0.24 2.60 24.22
N LEU A 19 -0.80 3.13 23.13
CA LEU A 19 -0.90 2.38 21.87
C LEU A 19 0.48 1.90 21.38
N ASP A 20 1.52 2.69 21.63
CA ASP A 20 2.91 2.32 21.34
C ASP A 20 3.33 1.03 22.06
N GLN A 21 3.03 0.89 23.36
CA GLN A 21 3.36 -0.32 24.12
C GLN A 21 2.59 -1.57 23.65
N MET A 22 1.46 -1.39 22.97
CA MET A 22 0.62 -2.50 22.50
C MET A 22 1.11 -3.10 21.17
N VAL A 23 1.96 -2.39 20.42
CA VAL A 23 2.50 -2.87 19.15
C VAL A 23 3.88 -3.46 19.35
N PRO A 24 4.09 -4.77 19.06
CA PRO A 24 5.38 -5.41 19.19
C PRO A 24 6.50 -4.65 18.47
N GLN A 25 7.67 -4.56 19.09
CA GLN A 25 8.81 -3.79 18.55
C GLN A 25 9.36 -4.36 17.23
N ASP A 26 9.16 -5.66 16.99
CA ASP A 26 9.59 -6.36 15.78
C ASP A 26 8.53 -6.37 14.66
N HIS A 27 7.36 -5.78 14.90
CA HIS A 27 6.24 -5.76 13.96
C HIS A 27 6.60 -5.02 12.67
N LEU A 28 6.14 -5.52 11.52
CA LEU A 28 6.47 -4.99 10.20
C LEU A 28 6.18 -3.50 10.06
N VAL A 29 5.01 -3.04 10.52
CA VAL A 29 4.65 -1.62 10.46
C VAL A 29 5.63 -0.69 11.18
N ARG A 30 6.28 -1.13 12.26
CA ARG A 30 7.31 -0.34 12.95
C ARG A 30 8.60 -0.25 12.15
N LYS A 31 8.95 -1.32 11.44
CA LYS A 31 10.10 -1.32 10.53
C LYS A 31 9.86 -0.34 9.39
N ILE A 32 8.66 -0.37 8.81
CA ILE A 32 8.28 0.55 7.73
C ILE A 32 8.29 2.00 8.23
N ASP A 33 7.62 2.29 9.33
CA ASP A 33 7.54 3.65 9.90
C ASP A 33 8.91 4.23 10.27
N ARG A 34 9.87 3.39 10.65
CA ARG A 34 11.26 3.80 10.94
C ARG A 34 12.06 4.19 9.69
N HIS A 35 11.78 3.55 8.56
CA HIS A 35 12.64 3.63 7.38
C HIS A 35 12.01 4.37 6.20
N ILE A 36 10.70 4.62 6.24
CA ILE A 36 9.97 5.30 5.19
C ILE A 36 9.41 6.61 5.75
N ASP A 37 9.92 7.72 5.25
CA ASP A 37 9.38 9.05 5.48
C ASP A 37 8.17 9.31 4.57
N PHE A 38 7.00 9.49 5.19
CA PHE A 38 5.76 9.79 4.50
C PHE A 38 5.48 11.29 4.35
N SER A 39 6.39 12.17 4.81
CA SER A 39 6.24 13.63 4.70
C SER A 39 6.10 14.12 3.25
N ILE A 40 6.67 13.38 2.29
CA ILE A 40 6.48 13.55 0.85
C ILE A 40 5.00 13.65 0.47
N VAL A 41 4.14 12.86 1.12
CA VAL A 41 2.71 12.78 0.83
C VAL A 41 2.05 14.13 1.08
N HIS A 42 2.37 14.79 2.20
CA HIS A 42 1.85 16.11 2.50
C HIS A 42 2.31 17.13 1.46
N ARG A 43 3.59 17.12 1.09
CA ARG A 43 4.15 18.03 0.09
C ARG A 43 3.46 17.90 -1.27
N LEU A 44 3.29 16.67 -1.76
CA LEU A 44 2.66 16.41 -3.07
C LEU A 44 1.15 16.62 -3.05
N CYS A 45 0.51 16.35 -1.91
CA CYS A 45 -0.94 16.49 -1.78
C CYS A 45 -1.37 17.91 -1.42
N ALA A 46 -0.52 18.76 -0.84
CA ALA A 46 -0.89 20.10 -0.37
C ALA A 46 -1.69 20.94 -1.41
N PRO A 47 -1.32 20.98 -2.70
CA PRO A 47 -2.09 21.75 -3.70
C PRO A 47 -3.48 21.18 -4.00
N LEU A 48 -3.78 19.97 -3.54
CA LEU A 48 -5.05 19.26 -3.79
C LEU A 48 -6.05 19.40 -2.64
N TYR A 49 -5.61 20.01 -1.53
CA TYR A 49 -6.42 20.25 -0.36
C TYR A 49 -6.79 21.73 -0.29
N SER A 50 -8.03 21.99 0.11
CA SER A 50 -8.51 23.34 0.35
C SER A 50 -8.14 23.77 1.76
N ASN A 51 -7.74 25.04 1.91
CA ASN A 51 -7.55 25.67 3.22
C ASN A 51 -8.88 26.16 3.82
N THR A 52 -9.99 26.02 3.11
CA THR A 52 -11.33 26.45 3.53
C THR A 52 -12.34 25.31 3.44
N GLY A 53 -13.30 25.30 4.38
CA GLY A 53 -14.37 24.31 4.46
C GLY A 53 -14.12 23.21 5.51
N GLN A 54 -14.81 22.08 5.37
CA GLN A 54 -14.62 20.94 6.25
C GLN A 54 -13.21 20.35 6.04
N PRO A 55 -12.44 20.11 7.12
CA PRO A 55 -11.12 19.52 6.98
C PRO A 55 -11.21 18.15 6.31
N GLY A 56 -10.44 17.99 5.24
CA GLY A 56 -10.30 16.70 4.59
C GLY A 56 -9.57 15.70 5.48
N ILE A 57 -9.75 14.42 5.18
CA ILE A 57 -8.92 13.36 5.78
C ILE A 57 -7.46 13.58 5.37
N ASP A 58 -6.56 13.40 6.31
CA ASP A 58 -5.12 13.48 6.07
C ASP A 58 -4.70 12.61 4.86
N PRO A 59 -4.02 13.18 3.85
CA PRO A 59 -3.52 12.40 2.73
C PRO A 59 -2.57 11.27 3.16
N GLU A 60 -1.76 11.45 4.21
CA GLU A 60 -0.85 10.41 4.70
C GLU A 60 -1.64 9.17 5.17
N ILE A 61 -2.71 9.36 5.94
CA ILE A 61 -3.59 8.28 6.39
C ILE A 61 -4.18 7.53 5.20
N ILE A 62 -4.60 8.25 4.14
CA ILE A 62 -5.15 7.63 2.93
C ILE A 62 -4.11 6.75 2.24
N ILE A 63 -2.89 7.26 2.06
CA ILE A 63 -1.79 6.51 1.42
C ILE A 63 -1.41 5.30 2.26
N LYS A 64 -1.24 5.46 3.58
CA LYS A 64 -0.91 4.36 4.47
C LYS A 64 -1.99 3.27 4.49
N ILE A 65 -3.29 3.62 4.46
CA ILE A 65 -4.37 2.63 4.33
C ILE A 65 -4.27 1.87 3.00
N ILE A 66 -3.96 2.55 1.90
CA ILE A 66 -3.78 1.90 0.60
C ILE A 66 -2.58 0.96 0.64
N LEU A 67 -1.48 1.38 1.27
CA LEU A 67 -0.24 0.61 1.40
C LEU A 67 -0.41 -0.64 2.29
N LEU A 68 -1.23 -0.58 3.34
CA LEU A 68 -1.55 -1.74 4.19
C LEU A 68 -2.17 -2.90 3.38
N GLY A 69 -2.88 -2.59 2.29
CA GLY A 69 -3.46 -3.58 1.38
C GLY A 69 -2.44 -4.60 0.88
N PRO A 70 -1.51 -4.22 -0.01
CA PRO A 70 -0.48 -5.12 -0.52
C PRO A 70 0.48 -5.64 0.57
N LEU A 71 0.83 -4.83 1.58
CA LEU A 71 1.76 -5.25 2.64
C LEU A 71 1.27 -6.46 3.44
N PHE A 72 -0.04 -6.52 3.72
CA PHE A 72 -0.65 -7.58 4.52
C PHE A 72 -1.57 -8.49 3.68
N ASN A 73 -1.44 -8.44 2.34
CA ASN A 73 -2.23 -9.24 1.40
C ASN A 73 -3.77 -9.07 1.55
N ILE A 74 -4.21 -7.85 1.87
CA ILE A 74 -5.63 -7.49 1.99
C ILE A 74 -6.13 -6.99 0.63
N ARG A 75 -7.09 -7.70 0.05
CA ARG A 75 -7.50 -7.51 -1.36
C ARG A 75 -8.43 -6.32 -1.62
N SER A 76 -8.92 -5.63 -0.59
CA SER A 76 -9.84 -4.50 -0.79
C SER A 76 -9.71 -3.44 0.29
N VAL A 77 -9.82 -2.17 -0.10
CA VAL A 77 -9.84 -1.03 0.82
C VAL A 77 -10.93 -1.17 1.87
N ARG A 78 -12.09 -1.73 1.50
CA ARG A 78 -13.19 -2.05 2.44
C ARG A 78 -12.71 -2.99 3.55
N GLN A 79 -12.01 -4.04 3.18
CA GLN A 79 -11.47 -4.99 4.14
C GLN A 79 -10.33 -4.37 4.94
N THR A 80 -9.45 -3.58 4.32
CA THR A 80 -8.39 -2.87 5.05
C THR A 80 -8.96 -1.93 6.11
N VAL A 81 -10.03 -1.18 5.81
CA VAL A 81 -10.70 -0.32 6.80
C VAL A 81 -11.30 -1.15 7.94
N LYS A 82 -11.88 -2.32 7.68
CA LYS A 82 -12.37 -3.23 8.73
C LYS A 82 -11.23 -3.75 9.61
N GLU A 83 -10.11 -4.12 9.00
CA GLU A 83 -8.91 -4.55 9.73
C GLU A 83 -8.35 -3.42 10.60
N VAL A 84 -8.32 -2.18 10.11
CA VAL A 84 -7.89 -1.00 10.90
C VAL A 84 -8.80 -0.74 12.10
N GLN A 85 -10.07 -1.13 12.05
CA GLN A 85 -10.98 -1.01 13.20
C GLN A 85 -10.63 -1.95 14.35
N THR A 86 -10.05 -3.11 14.07
CA THR A 86 -9.78 -4.16 15.07
C THR A 86 -8.29 -4.34 15.38
N ASN A 87 -7.40 -3.98 14.46
CA ASN A 87 -5.97 -4.20 14.58
C ASN A 87 -5.25 -2.94 15.09
N LEU A 88 -4.76 -3.03 16.33
CA LEU A 88 -4.05 -1.94 17.00
C LEU A 88 -2.74 -1.55 16.29
N ALA A 89 -2.04 -2.50 15.68
CA ALA A 89 -0.80 -2.21 14.95
C ALA A 89 -1.06 -1.34 13.70
N TYR A 90 -2.20 -1.57 13.03
CA TYR A 90 -2.60 -0.74 11.90
C TYR A 90 -3.04 0.65 12.35
N ARG A 91 -3.77 0.77 13.46
CA ARG A 91 -4.10 2.08 14.04
C ARG A 91 -2.86 2.88 14.42
N TRP A 92 -1.90 2.23 15.08
CA TRP A 92 -0.63 2.84 15.45
C TRP A 92 0.12 3.35 14.22
N PHE A 93 0.21 2.54 13.16
CA PHE A 93 0.87 2.94 11.91
C PHE A 93 0.20 4.15 11.23
N LEU A 94 -1.12 4.25 11.35
CA LEU A 94 -1.90 5.37 10.81
C LEU A 94 -1.91 6.60 11.73
N GLY A 95 -1.32 6.52 12.93
CA GLY A 95 -1.39 7.60 13.92
C GLY A 95 -2.78 7.81 14.52
N LEU A 96 -3.70 6.84 14.38
CA LEU A 96 -5.07 6.95 14.86
C LEU A 96 -5.18 6.54 16.33
N GLY A 97 -5.81 7.39 17.15
CA GLY A 97 -6.16 7.05 18.54
C GLY A 97 -7.09 5.83 18.63
N ILE A 98 -7.21 5.17 19.79
CA ILE A 98 -8.12 4.01 19.93
C ILE A 98 -9.59 4.42 19.81
N ASP A 99 -9.90 5.62 20.31
CA ASP A 99 -11.21 6.27 20.32
C ASP A 99 -11.53 7.02 19.02
N GLU A 100 -10.52 7.25 18.17
CA GLU A 100 -10.70 7.99 16.93
C GLU A 100 -11.48 7.17 15.88
N LYS A 101 -12.28 7.86 15.06
CA LYS A 101 -13.04 7.18 14.00
C LYS A 101 -12.14 6.89 12.80
N VAL A 102 -12.11 5.62 12.38
CA VAL A 102 -11.43 5.23 11.14
C VAL A 102 -12.14 5.86 9.92
N PRO A 103 -11.40 6.47 8.98
CA PRO A 103 -11.92 6.87 7.67
C PRO A 103 -12.78 5.80 7.00
N ASP A 104 -13.97 6.18 6.52
CA ASP A 104 -14.77 5.24 5.76
C ASP A 104 -14.14 4.97 4.38
N HIS A 105 -14.25 3.72 3.93
CA HIS A 105 -13.75 3.26 2.64
C HIS A 105 -14.32 4.06 1.45
N SER A 106 -15.54 4.60 1.57
CA SER A 106 -16.14 5.44 0.53
C SER A 106 -15.42 6.78 0.42
N THR A 107 -14.94 7.35 1.52
CA THR A 107 -14.17 8.59 1.52
C THR A 107 -12.83 8.40 0.84
N ILE A 108 -12.16 7.27 1.10
CA ILE A 108 -10.91 6.88 0.43
C ILE A 108 -11.15 6.72 -1.08
N SER A 109 -12.24 6.05 -1.46
CA SER A 109 -12.62 5.87 -2.86
C SER A 109 -12.95 7.20 -3.55
N GLN A 110 -13.60 8.13 -2.84
CA GLN A 110 -13.89 9.46 -3.35
C GLN A 110 -12.64 10.32 -3.51
N ALA A 111 -11.68 10.21 -2.58
CA ALA A 111 -10.38 10.88 -2.69
C ALA A 111 -9.67 10.46 -3.98
N TYR A 112 -9.65 9.16 -4.28
CA TYR A 112 -9.08 8.62 -5.51
C TYR A 112 -9.77 9.18 -6.76
N ARG A 113 -11.11 9.12 -6.81
CA ARG A 113 -11.87 9.52 -8.00
C ARG A 113 -11.89 11.03 -8.25
N ARG A 114 -11.83 11.85 -7.19
CA ARG A 114 -12.01 13.31 -7.29
C ARG A 114 -10.70 14.08 -7.13
N ARG A 115 -9.89 13.77 -6.11
CA ARG A 115 -8.69 14.55 -5.79
C ARG A 115 -7.48 14.11 -6.58
N PHE A 116 -7.30 12.80 -6.74
CA PHE A 116 -6.09 12.21 -7.33
C PHE A 116 -6.24 11.80 -8.80
N LYS A 117 -7.46 11.79 -9.34
CA LYS A 117 -7.72 11.40 -10.74
C LYS A 117 -6.99 12.33 -11.72
N GLY A 118 -6.27 11.73 -12.66
CA GLY A 118 -5.54 12.46 -13.71
C GLY A 118 -4.28 13.18 -13.21
N LYS A 119 -3.80 12.84 -12.01
CA LYS A 119 -2.59 13.37 -11.43
C LYS A 119 -1.60 12.26 -11.20
N ASP A 120 -0.34 12.59 -11.34
CA ASP A 120 0.78 11.68 -11.18
C ASP A 120 1.23 11.50 -9.72
N VAL A 121 0.42 11.98 -8.78
CA VAL A 121 0.75 12.05 -7.35
C VAL A 121 1.00 10.66 -6.76
N PHE A 122 0.21 9.65 -7.15
CA PHE A 122 0.41 8.29 -6.66
C PHE A 122 1.71 7.67 -7.16
N GLN A 123 2.05 7.92 -8.43
CA GLN A 123 3.28 7.43 -9.01
C GLN A 123 4.49 8.08 -8.33
N GLN A 124 4.47 9.41 -8.15
CA GLN A 124 5.55 10.12 -7.46
C GLN A 124 5.72 9.68 -6.00
N ILE A 125 4.62 9.45 -5.27
CA ILE A 125 4.69 8.90 -3.91
C ILE A 125 5.29 7.49 -3.93
N PHE A 126 4.89 6.65 -4.89
CA PHE A 126 5.38 5.29 -5.01
C PHE A 126 6.87 5.25 -5.36
N GLU A 127 7.31 6.07 -6.31
CA GLU A 127 8.71 6.20 -6.71
C GLU A 127 9.58 6.71 -5.57
N ASP A 128 9.09 7.68 -4.79
CA ASP A 128 9.81 8.19 -3.62
C ASP A 128 9.96 7.10 -2.53
N ILE A 129 8.88 6.40 -2.19
CA ILE A 129 8.93 5.27 -1.24
C ILE A 129 9.87 4.17 -1.75
N LEU A 130 9.84 3.86 -3.05
CA LEU A 130 10.71 2.88 -3.66
C LEU A 130 12.18 3.32 -3.58
N GLY A 131 12.48 4.58 -3.91
CA GLY A 131 13.82 5.16 -3.79
C GLY A 131 14.34 5.14 -2.35
N GLN A 132 13.49 5.42 -1.37
CA GLN A 132 13.84 5.26 0.05
C GLN A 132 14.14 3.80 0.40
N ALA A 133 13.33 2.86 -0.09
CA ALA A 133 13.55 1.43 0.14
C ALA A 133 14.84 0.92 -0.53
N GLU A 134 15.18 1.41 -1.72
CA GLU A 134 16.45 1.15 -2.39
C GLU A 134 17.64 1.72 -1.61
N ALA A 135 17.54 2.97 -1.14
CA ALA A 135 18.57 3.61 -0.32
C ALA A 135 18.84 2.86 0.99
N HIS A 136 17.80 2.23 1.57
CA HIS A 136 17.93 1.36 2.73
C HIS A 136 18.32 -0.09 2.40
N GLY A 137 18.52 -0.43 1.13
CA GLY A 137 18.95 -1.76 0.67
C GLY A 137 17.86 -2.83 0.76
N PHE A 138 16.59 -2.45 0.92
CA PHE A 138 15.47 -3.39 0.96
C PHE A 138 15.09 -3.92 -0.43
N VAL A 139 15.36 -3.13 -1.46
CA VAL A 139 15.10 -3.49 -2.85
C VAL A 139 16.45 -3.70 -3.55
N SER A 140 16.63 -4.91 -4.09
CA SER A 140 17.72 -5.24 -4.99
C SER A 140 17.09 -5.62 -6.33
N GLY A 141 17.42 -4.90 -7.40
CA GLY A 141 16.90 -5.12 -8.76
C GLY A 141 17.29 -6.46 -9.41
N ARG A 142 17.77 -7.44 -8.63
CA ARG A 142 18.27 -8.73 -9.12
C ARG A 142 17.20 -9.81 -9.29
N ILE A 143 16.01 -9.66 -8.70
CA ILE A 143 14.98 -10.70 -8.75
C ILE A 143 13.67 -10.11 -9.28
N LEU A 144 13.44 -10.31 -10.58
CA LEU A 144 12.16 -10.02 -11.22
C LEU A 144 11.27 -11.26 -11.13
N ILE A 145 10.25 -11.23 -10.29
CA ILE A 145 9.23 -12.28 -10.20
C ILE A 145 8.00 -11.77 -10.95
N THR A 146 7.73 -12.35 -12.13
CA THR A 146 6.52 -12.06 -12.91
C THR A 146 5.51 -13.18 -12.66
N ASP A 147 4.34 -12.86 -12.10
CA ASP A 147 3.20 -13.77 -12.06
C ASP A 147 2.17 -13.33 -13.12
N SER A 148 1.93 -14.18 -14.12
CA SER A 148 1.00 -13.87 -15.20
C SER A 148 -0.39 -14.32 -14.82
N THR A 149 -1.24 -13.40 -14.35
CA THR A 149 -2.68 -13.67 -14.27
C THR A 149 -3.32 -13.42 -15.64
N HIS A 150 -3.88 -14.45 -16.28
CA HIS A 150 -4.65 -14.29 -17.52
C HIS A 150 -5.97 -13.56 -17.26
N ILE A 151 -5.95 -12.22 -17.27
CA ILE A 151 -7.15 -11.40 -17.23
C ILE A 151 -7.70 -11.32 -18.66
N ARG A 152 -8.92 -11.85 -18.89
CA ARG A 152 -9.63 -11.62 -20.17
C ARG A 152 -9.95 -10.13 -20.27
N ALA A 153 -9.29 -9.44 -21.19
CA ALA A 153 -9.52 -8.02 -21.42
C ALA A 153 -10.96 -7.79 -21.90
N ASN A 154 -11.76 -7.04 -21.13
CA ASN A 154 -12.98 -6.41 -21.63
C ASN A 154 -12.60 -5.09 -22.34
N ALA A 155 -11.81 -5.21 -23.40
CA ALA A 155 -11.32 -4.10 -24.20
C ALA A 155 -12.06 -4.09 -25.54
N ASN A 156 -12.73 -2.98 -25.85
CA ASN A 156 -13.28 -2.78 -27.18
C ASN A 156 -12.12 -2.60 -28.16
N LYS A 157 -11.94 -3.55 -29.09
CA LYS A 157 -10.83 -3.60 -30.07
C LYS A 157 -10.72 -2.36 -30.98
N LYS A 158 -11.67 -1.42 -30.91
CA LYS A 158 -11.72 -0.20 -31.71
C LYS A 158 -11.27 1.07 -30.97
N LYS A 159 -10.91 1.00 -29.68
CA LYS A 159 -10.49 2.16 -28.91
C LYS A 159 -9.06 1.96 -28.40
N PHE A 160 -8.15 2.81 -28.85
CA PHE A 160 -6.75 2.82 -28.42
C PHE A 160 -6.45 4.18 -27.82
N ASP A 161 -6.03 4.20 -26.56
CA ASP A 161 -5.42 5.36 -25.93
C ASP A 161 -3.90 5.14 -26.00
N LYS A 162 -3.18 5.98 -26.76
CA LYS A 162 -1.71 5.96 -26.78
C LYS A 162 -1.22 6.65 -25.52
N VAL A 163 -0.65 5.88 -24.60
CA VAL A 163 0.00 6.39 -23.40
C VAL A 163 1.49 6.13 -23.57
N GLU A 164 2.29 7.20 -23.62
CA GLU A 164 3.74 7.08 -23.44
C GLU A 164 3.99 6.79 -21.98
N VAL A 165 4.44 5.56 -21.69
CA VAL A 165 4.85 5.15 -20.34
C VAL A 165 6.35 5.33 -20.27
N GLU A 166 6.82 6.18 -19.35
CA GLU A 166 8.24 6.29 -19.06
C GLU A 166 8.72 4.96 -18.48
N ARG A 167 9.56 4.24 -19.24
CA ARG A 167 10.04 2.91 -18.89
C ARG A 167 11.03 3.01 -17.73
N VAL A 168 10.55 2.86 -16.50
CA VAL A 168 11.37 2.69 -15.30
C VAL A 168 12.08 1.32 -15.26
N VAL A 169 11.75 0.38 -16.15
CA VAL A 169 12.27 -1.01 -16.14
C VAL A 169 13.19 -1.32 -17.32
N ASN A 170 14.16 -0.45 -17.62
CA ASN A 170 14.96 -0.60 -18.86
C ASN A 170 16.24 -1.45 -18.77
N ALA A 171 16.67 -1.90 -17.58
CA ALA A 171 17.87 -2.76 -17.50
C ALA A 171 17.53 -4.26 -17.63
N ILE A 172 16.37 -4.68 -17.13
CA ILE A 172 16.02 -6.11 -16.99
C ILE A 172 15.16 -6.59 -18.16
N GLU A 173 14.42 -5.69 -18.84
CA GLU A 173 13.52 -6.05 -19.96
C GLU A 173 14.30 -6.69 -21.13
N GLY A 174 15.50 -6.19 -21.44
CA GLY A 174 16.38 -6.75 -22.48
C GLY A 174 16.85 -8.16 -22.15
N GLU A 175 17.49 -8.35 -21.00
CA GLU A 175 17.96 -9.67 -20.55
C GLU A 175 16.81 -10.68 -20.39
N LEU A 176 15.61 -10.22 -20.01
CA LEU A 176 14.42 -11.05 -19.90
C LEU A 176 13.91 -11.49 -21.27
N LEU A 177 13.82 -10.57 -22.24
CA LEU A 177 13.40 -10.91 -23.60
C LEU A 177 14.36 -11.90 -24.24
N ASP A 178 15.65 -11.74 -23.99
CA ASP A 178 16.69 -12.65 -24.50
C ASP A 178 16.55 -14.04 -23.86
N ARG A 179 16.41 -14.15 -22.53
CA ARG A 179 16.18 -15.44 -21.84
C ARG A 179 14.86 -16.11 -22.22
N VAL A 180 13.78 -15.34 -22.35
CA VAL A 180 12.47 -15.86 -22.78
C VAL A 180 12.54 -16.34 -24.23
N ASN A 181 13.31 -15.66 -25.09
CA ASN A 181 13.51 -16.09 -26.47
C ASN A 181 14.41 -17.33 -26.56
N GLU A 182 15.44 -17.46 -25.73
CA GLU A 182 16.27 -18.66 -25.59
C GLU A 182 15.44 -19.87 -25.12
N GLU A 183 14.60 -19.71 -24.08
CA GLU A 183 13.68 -20.77 -23.63
C GLU A 183 12.63 -21.14 -24.70
N ARG A 184 12.23 -20.18 -25.55
CA ARG A 184 11.31 -20.43 -26.67
C ARG A 184 11.99 -21.17 -27.82
N SER A 185 13.27 -20.91 -28.10
CA SER A 185 14.05 -21.68 -29.08
C SER A 185 14.29 -23.11 -28.61
N ASP A 186 14.53 -23.32 -27.32
CA ASP A 186 14.75 -24.66 -26.75
C ASP A 186 13.46 -25.50 -26.71
N ARG A 187 12.30 -24.86 -26.57
CA ARG A 187 11.00 -25.54 -26.54
C ARG A 187 10.37 -25.77 -27.92
N GLY A 188 11.06 -25.46 -29.01
CA GLY A 188 10.70 -25.89 -30.38
C GLY A 188 9.31 -25.46 -30.88
N LYS A 189 8.64 -24.50 -30.25
CA LYS A 189 7.33 -24.02 -30.72
C LYS A 189 7.53 -22.78 -31.60
N LYS A 190 7.72 -23.03 -32.90
CA LYS A 190 7.53 -22.03 -33.94
C LYS A 190 6.03 -21.71 -34.09
N ARG A 191 5.77 -20.39 -34.12
CA ARG A 191 4.55 -19.63 -34.42
C ARG A 191 3.56 -19.40 -33.27
#